data_AF-A0A2V6G0N1-F1
#
_entry.id   AF-A0A2V6G0N1-F1
#
_cell.length_a   1.000
_cell.length_b   1.000
_cell.length_c   1.000
_cell.angle_alpha   90.00
_cell.angle_beta   90.00
_cell.angle_gamma   90.00
#
_symmetry.space_group_name_H-M   'P 1'
#
loop_
_entity.id
_entity.type
_entity.pdbx_description
1 polymer ?
#
loop_
_entity_poly.entity_id
_entity_poly.type
_entity_poly.pdbx_seq_one_letter_code
_entity_poly.pdbx_strand_id
1 'polypeptide(L)'
;MKRGLIVSSNFLERIADPASQFHRDYLAYRARQISWDELVARLPHVAMLGDSVCMGTYISSPWSTFWRAHTCRGNNWFLDTGSSRPGIRSVSKRLEQITPFVAIEYAGIGAMVDHERGRENFFRRILGTRNFSGQINQLLRAPRFPDLILISIGHNNVDWAWRCPPNELIVPERRLNYQCKEFRENYGRELRRVLRRAGRERHRVAVVVFGLINFELYFKGREAAERLRESNTSLYPHLETTYKYLLSFHPAYRRNLVRLASMVNEELRTMVEQLQRELSGNIQLRYSDALATADLSRAELLHPIDGWHASVEGHNVLAQAAFSDLGASLEFLGIQ
;
A
#
# COMPACT_ATOMS: atom_id res chain seq x y z
N MET A 1 14.05 15.59 7.63
CA MET A 1 12.83 15.79 6.81
C MET A 1 11.60 15.56 7.67
N LYS A 2 10.85 16.63 8.00
CA LYS A 2 9.48 16.51 8.51
C LYS A 2 8.69 15.70 7.47
N ARG A 3 8.15 14.54 7.85
CA ARG A 3 7.37 13.73 6.91
C ARG A 3 5.99 14.35 6.75
N GLY A 4 5.52 14.34 5.50
CA GLY A 4 4.30 15.02 5.07
C GLY A 4 3.07 14.38 5.69
N LEU A 5 2.71 14.86 6.88
CA LEU A 5 1.31 14.94 7.27
C LEU A 5 0.63 15.77 6.18
N ILE A 6 -0.32 15.18 5.49
CA ILE A 6 -1.09 15.86 4.45
C ILE A 6 -2.48 16.02 4.99
N VAL A 7 -2.86 17.25 5.29
CA VAL A 7 -4.24 17.56 5.65
C VAL A 7 -5.04 17.68 4.35
N SER A 8 -6.27 17.17 4.34
CA SER A 8 -7.18 17.33 3.20
C SER A 8 -7.23 18.79 2.75
N SER A 9 -7.30 19.02 1.45
CA SER A 9 -7.49 20.34 0.85
C SER A 9 -8.80 20.99 1.32
N ASN A 10 -8.78 22.32 1.43
CA ASN A 10 -9.91 23.15 1.88
C ASN A 10 -10.52 22.72 3.23
N PHE A 11 -9.78 22.00 4.09
CA PHE A 11 -10.37 21.45 5.30
C PHE A 11 -10.91 22.54 6.24
N LEU A 12 -10.22 23.68 6.34
CA LEU A 12 -10.66 24.83 7.15
C LEU A 12 -12.02 25.34 6.72
N GLU A 13 -12.27 25.45 5.42
CA GLU A 13 -13.56 25.88 4.87
C GLU A 13 -14.65 24.84 5.20
N ARG A 14 -14.33 23.55 5.07
CA ARG A 14 -15.27 22.47 5.36
C ARG A 14 -15.62 22.34 6.84
N ILE A 15 -14.67 22.56 7.74
CA ILE A 15 -14.97 22.57 9.18
C ILE A 15 -15.62 23.89 9.61
N ALA A 16 -15.56 24.95 8.80
CA ALA A 16 -16.27 26.20 9.08
C ALA A 16 -17.78 26.09 8.84
N ASP A 17 -18.24 25.10 8.07
CA ASP A 17 -19.66 24.82 7.87
C ASP A 17 -20.33 24.43 9.21
N PRO A 18 -21.43 25.09 9.62
CA PRO A 18 -22.19 24.73 10.82
C PRO A 18 -22.71 23.28 10.86
N ALA A 19 -22.91 22.64 9.71
CA ALA A 19 -23.31 21.24 9.61
C ALA A 19 -22.14 20.27 9.87
N SER A 20 -20.89 20.75 9.87
CA SER A 20 -19.71 19.93 10.10
C SER A 20 -19.62 19.47 11.55
N GLN A 21 -19.31 18.19 11.77
CA GLN A 21 -19.04 17.67 13.12
C GLN A 21 -17.85 18.37 13.82
N PHE A 22 -16.94 18.97 13.06
CA PHE A 22 -15.78 19.71 13.57
C PHE A 22 -16.03 21.22 13.71
N HIS A 23 -17.26 21.70 13.50
CA HIS A 23 -17.56 23.14 13.57
C HIS A 23 -17.22 23.76 14.92
N ARG A 24 -17.44 23.01 16.02
CA ARG A 24 -17.03 23.47 17.36
C ARG A 24 -15.53 23.66 17.48
N ASP A 25 -14.74 22.77 16.89
CA ASP A 25 -13.28 22.89 16.87
C ASP A 25 -12.84 24.07 16.00
N TYR A 26 -13.52 24.32 14.88
CA TYR A 26 -13.30 25.51 14.06
C TYR A 26 -13.54 26.79 14.88
N LEU A 27 -14.68 26.91 15.59
CA LEU A 27 -14.99 28.07 16.41
C LEU A 27 -13.95 28.27 17.53
N ALA A 28 -13.56 27.18 18.22
CA ALA A 28 -12.51 27.23 19.25
C ALA A 28 -11.17 27.68 18.68
N TYR A 29 -10.80 27.21 17.48
CA TYR A 29 -9.60 27.64 16.77
C TYR A 29 -9.67 29.13 16.40
N ARG A 30 -10.80 29.60 15.85
CA ARG A 30 -11.03 31.02 15.53
C ARG A 30 -10.98 31.91 16.76
N ALA A 31 -11.45 31.42 17.90
CA ALA A 31 -11.38 32.08 19.20
C ALA A 31 -10.00 31.98 19.87
N ARG A 32 -9.01 31.34 19.22
CA ARG A 32 -7.65 31.07 19.76
C ARG A 32 -7.65 30.26 21.06
N GLN A 33 -8.70 29.48 21.31
CA GLN A 33 -8.78 28.57 22.46
C GLN A 33 -8.02 27.27 22.22
N ILE A 34 -7.82 26.90 20.94
CA ILE A 34 -6.97 25.79 20.52
C ILE A 34 -6.01 26.27 19.43
N SER A 35 -4.83 25.68 19.40
CA SER A 35 -3.82 25.88 18.37
C SER A 35 -4.15 25.14 17.08
N TRP A 36 -3.39 25.46 16.02
CA TRP A 36 -3.45 24.73 14.76
C TRP A 36 -3.14 23.24 14.92
N ASP A 37 -2.09 22.92 15.68
CA ASP A 37 -1.66 21.54 15.88
C ASP A 37 -2.72 20.73 16.64
N GLU A 38 -3.40 21.35 17.62
CA GLU A 38 -4.52 20.74 18.32
C GLU A 38 -5.74 20.53 17.40
N LEU A 39 -6.04 21.49 16.53
CA LEU A 39 -7.11 21.35 15.53
C LEU A 39 -6.83 20.17 14.59
N VAL A 40 -5.61 20.12 14.03
CA VAL A 40 -5.20 19.02 13.13
C VAL A 40 -5.22 17.68 13.86
N ALA A 41 -4.80 17.62 15.13
CA ALA A 41 -4.80 16.40 15.93
C ALA A 41 -6.20 15.83 16.22
N ARG A 42 -7.25 16.67 16.15
CA ARG A 42 -8.65 16.28 16.35
C ARG A 42 -9.30 15.69 15.09
N LEU A 43 -8.72 15.93 13.92
CA LEU A 43 -9.17 15.29 12.68
C LEU A 43 -8.88 13.78 12.69
N PRO A 44 -9.64 12.96 11.95
CA PRO A 44 -9.30 11.58 11.69
C PRO A 44 -7.93 11.46 11.01
N HIS A 45 -7.09 10.55 11.48
CA HIS A 45 -5.78 10.26 10.91
C HIS A 45 -5.84 8.94 10.14
N VAL A 46 -5.43 8.97 8.87
CA VAL A 46 -5.41 7.83 7.97
C VAL A 46 -3.97 7.54 7.55
N ALA A 47 -3.48 6.33 7.80
CA ALA A 47 -2.14 5.92 7.43
C ALA A 47 -2.13 4.80 6.39
N MET A 48 -1.15 4.83 5.50
CA MET A 48 -0.87 3.75 4.54
C MET A 48 0.53 3.18 4.76
N LEU A 49 0.60 1.85 4.89
CA LEU A 49 1.82 1.07 4.86
C LEU A 49 1.81 0.23 3.58
N GLY A 50 2.94 0.17 2.88
CA GLY A 50 2.97 -0.55 1.62
C GLY A 50 4.33 -0.66 0.95
N ASP A 51 4.34 -1.36 -0.18
CA ASP A 51 5.51 -1.48 -1.05
C ASP A 51 5.36 -0.66 -2.34
N SER A 52 6.11 -1.01 -3.39
CA SER A 52 6.13 -0.30 -4.67
C SER A 52 4.77 -0.29 -5.39
N VAL A 53 3.87 -1.24 -5.14
CA VAL A 53 2.50 -1.21 -5.69
C VAL A 53 1.70 -0.02 -5.13
N CYS A 54 2.08 0.47 -3.95
CA CYS A 54 1.49 1.66 -3.34
C CYS A 54 2.13 2.98 -3.79
N MET A 55 3.07 2.96 -4.74
CA MET A 55 3.84 4.14 -5.14
C MET A 55 3.55 4.52 -6.59
N GLY A 56 3.34 5.81 -6.85
CA GLY A 56 3.16 6.38 -8.19
C GLY A 56 4.50 6.55 -8.92
N THR A 57 5.19 5.45 -9.15
CA THR A 57 6.57 5.42 -9.64
C THR A 57 6.73 4.45 -10.80
N TYR A 58 7.90 4.50 -11.42
CA TYR A 58 8.34 3.54 -12.41
C TYR A 58 9.86 3.39 -12.37
N ILE A 59 10.37 2.32 -12.94
CA ILE A 59 11.80 2.03 -13.05
C ILE A 59 12.31 2.39 -14.44
N SER A 60 13.40 3.15 -14.48
CA SER A 60 14.12 3.44 -15.73
C SER A 60 15.63 3.38 -15.53
N SER A 61 16.14 3.95 -14.45
CA SER A 61 17.54 3.81 -14.02
C SER A 61 17.64 3.90 -12.49
N PRO A 62 18.70 3.37 -11.84
CA PRO A 62 18.85 3.46 -10.39
C PRO A 62 18.74 4.87 -9.82
N TRP A 63 19.41 5.84 -10.43
CA TRP A 63 19.37 7.24 -9.98
C TRP A 63 18.00 7.89 -10.16
N SER A 64 17.34 7.63 -11.29
CA SER A 64 16.01 8.19 -11.55
C SER A 64 14.93 7.55 -10.67
N THR A 65 15.03 6.24 -10.41
CA THR A 65 14.16 5.55 -9.45
C THR A 65 14.41 6.05 -8.03
N PHE A 66 15.67 6.26 -7.62
CA PHE A 66 16.00 6.88 -6.34
C PHE A 66 15.37 8.25 -6.19
N TRP A 67 15.59 9.14 -7.16
CA TRP A 67 14.97 10.46 -7.16
C TRP A 67 13.44 10.38 -7.01
N ARG A 68 12.77 9.57 -7.84
CA ARG A 68 11.31 9.39 -7.77
C ARG A 68 10.83 8.80 -6.46
N ALA A 69 11.56 7.86 -5.85
CA ALA A 69 11.23 7.29 -4.55
C ALA A 69 11.12 8.37 -3.44
N HIS A 70 11.89 9.45 -3.60
CA HIS A 70 11.95 10.55 -2.67
C HIS A 70 11.06 11.75 -3.07
N THR A 71 10.79 11.94 -4.37
CA THR A 71 10.06 13.13 -4.87
C THR A 71 8.63 12.86 -5.37
N CYS A 72 8.27 11.64 -5.74
CA CYS A 72 6.95 11.31 -6.30
C CYS A 72 5.98 10.72 -5.27
N ARG A 73 6.11 11.13 -3.99
CA ARG A 73 5.19 10.72 -2.91
C ARG A 73 3.81 11.35 -3.10
N GLY A 74 2.77 10.65 -2.68
CA GLY A 74 1.40 11.16 -2.74
C GLY A 74 0.87 11.42 -4.15
N ASN A 75 1.21 10.54 -5.10
CA ASN A 75 0.60 10.47 -6.44
C ASN A 75 0.25 9.00 -6.76
N ASN A 76 -0.53 8.35 -5.90
CA ASN A 76 -0.85 6.92 -6.01
C ASN A 76 -2.31 6.66 -5.63
N TRP A 77 -2.70 5.38 -5.66
CA TRP A 77 -4.07 4.96 -5.38
C TRP A 77 -4.56 5.31 -3.97
N PHE A 78 -3.66 5.47 -3.00
CA PHE A 78 -4.00 5.91 -1.65
C PHE A 78 -4.10 7.42 -1.55
N LEU A 79 -3.04 8.12 -1.99
CA LEU A 79 -2.86 9.54 -1.75
C LEU A 79 -2.57 10.28 -3.06
N ASP A 80 -3.36 11.32 -3.32
CA ASP A 80 -3.11 12.30 -4.39
C ASP A 80 -3.02 13.70 -3.78
N THR A 81 -1.82 14.28 -3.87
CA THR A 81 -1.47 15.61 -3.34
C THR A 81 -1.71 16.75 -4.33
N GLY A 82 -2.28 16.47 -5.50
CA GLY A 82 -2.77 17.48 -6.44
C GLY A 82 -1.72 17.96 -7.44
N SER A 83 -0.99 17.04 -8.08
CA SER A 83 -0.20 17.42 -9.27
C SER A 83 -1.08 17.53 -10.52
N SER A 84 -0.75 18.45 -11.42
CA SER A 84 -1.51 18.94 -12.59
C SER A 84 -1.72 17.94 -13.75
N ARG A 85 -1.74 16.63 -13.49
CA ARG A 85 -2.02 15.58 -14.49
C ARG A 85 -3.45 15.06 -14.29
N PRO A 86 -4.10 14.45 -15.29
CA PRO A 86 -5.43 13.85 -15.13
C PRO A 86 -5.41 12.95 -13.89
N GLY A 87 -6.05 13.42 -12.82
CA GLY A 87 -5.68 13.07 -11.46
C GLY A 87 -6.17 11.69 -11.07
N ILE A 88 -5.34 10.95 -10.34
CA ILE A 88 -5.75 9.68 -9.75
C ILE A 88 -6.89 9.99 -8.76
N ARG A 89 -8.08 9.41 -8.96
CA ARG A 89 -9.18 9.51 -7.99
C ARG A 89 -8.93 8.57 -6.82
N SER A 90 -7.89 8.91 -6.05
CA SER A 90 -7.33 8.14 -4.95
C SER A 90 -8.32 7.95 -3.80
N VAL A 91 -7.99 7.03 -2.87
CA VAL A 91 -8.70 6.86 -1.61
C VAL A 91 -8.77 8.18 -0.85
N SER A 92 -7.68 8.96 -0.80
CA SER A 92 -7.64 10.26 -0.15
C SER A 92 -8.65 11.23 -0.76
N LYS A 93 -8.74 11.29 -2.10
CA LYS A 93 -9.70 12.16 -2.81
C LYS A 93 -11.15 11.75 -2.59
N ARG A 94 -11.42 10.46 -2.39
CA ARG A 94 -12.76 9.96 -2.09
C ARG A 94 -13.14 10.20 -0.63
N LEU A 95 -12.22 9.94 0.31
CA LEU A 95 -12.42 10.26 1.74
C LEU A 95 -12.61 11.75 1.97
N GLU A 96 -11.90 12.58 1.21
CA GLU A 96 -12.04 14.03 1.23
C GLU A 96 -13.46 14.50 0.87
N GLN A 97 -14.26 13.71 0.15
CA GLN A 97 -15.67 14.04 -0.10
C GLN A 97 -16.56 13.80 1.12
N ILE A 98 -16.12 12.93 2.03
CA ILE A 98 -16.86 12.51 3.22
C ILE A 98 -16.49 13.40 4.40
N THR A 99 -15.21 13.39 4.80
CA THR A 99 -14.76 14.08 6.01
C THR A 99 -13.39 14.72 5.81
N PRO A 100 -13.11 15.86 6.45
CA PRO A 100 -11.74 16.34 6.65
C PRO A 100 -10.88 15.30 7.38
N PHE A 101 -9.61 15.12 6.97
CA PHE A 101 -8.71 14.15 7.59
C PHE A 101 -7.24 14.51 7.40
N VAL A 102 -6.37 13.76 8.08
CA VAL A 102 -4.91 13.83 7.96
C VAL A 102 -4.39 12.51 7.38
N ALA A 103 -3.72 12.56 6.24
CA ALA A 103 -3.12 11.41 5.58
C ALA A 103 -1.63 11.29 5.94
N ILE A 104 -1.17 10.05 6.13
CA ILE A 104 0.24 9.72 6.39
C ILE A 104 0.65 8.53 5.52
N GLU A 105 1.67 8.71 4.69
CA GLU A 105 2.25 7.65 3.88
C GLU A 105 3.57 7.14 4.48
N TYR A 106 3.58 5.86 4.88
CA TYR A 106 4.78 5.15 5.33
C TYR A 106 5.39 4.23 4.26
N ALA A 107 4.67 4.02 3.15
CA ALA A 107 5.05 3.12 2.07
C ALA A 107 6.46 3.40 1.51
N GLY A 108 7.09 2.35 1.00
CA GLY A 108 8.45 2.42 0.47
C GLY A 108 8.68 1.47 -0.71
N ILE A 109 9.35 1.95 -1.74
CA ILE A 109 9.71 1.14 -2.92
C ILE A 109 10.58 -0.04 -2.50
N GLY A 110 10.23 -1.24 -2.97
CA GLY A 110 10.99 -2.46 -2.71
C GLY A 110 10.87 -2.98 -1.28
N ALA A 111 9.95 -2.44 -0.47
CA ALA A 111 9.70 -2.91 0.88
C ALA A 111 9.23 -4.36 0.86
N MET A 112 9.74 -5.14 1.81
CA MET A 112 9.33 -6.53 2.04
C MET A 112 8.73 -6.68 3.44
N VAL A 113 7.95 -7.74 3.62
CA VAL A 113 7.67 -8.32 4.94
C VAL A 113 8.97 -8.95 5.45
N ASP A 114 9.36 -8.64 6.69
CA ASP A 114 10.74 -8.78 7.19
C ASP A 114 11.35 -10.18 7.08
N HIS A 115 12.68 -10.24 7.23
CA HIS A 115 13.59 -11.40 7.10
C HIS A 115 13.80 -11.93 5.67
N GLU A 116 14.84 -11.39 5.02
CA GLU A 116 15.74 -12.19 4.16
C GLU A 116 17.15 -11.62 4.36
N ARG A 117 17.93 -12.20 5.29
CA ARG A 117 19.37 -11.88 5.45
C ARG A 117 20.04 -12.17 4.09
N GLY A 118 20.31 -11.11 3.32
CA GLY A 118 20.97 -11.21 2.02
C GLY A 118 20.26 -10.59 0.81
N ARG A 119 19.04 -10.05 0.96
CA ARG A 119 18.33 -9.31 -0.11
C ARG A 119 18.41 -7.77 0.03
N GLU A 120 19.30 -7.28 0.88
CA GLU A 120 19.76 -5.88 0.85
C GLU A 120 20.66 -5.68 -0.38
N ASN A 121 20.08 -5.70 -1.58
CA ASN A 121 20.81 -5.30 -2.77
C ASN A 121 21.22 -3.83 -2.64
N PHE A 122 22.38 -3.46 -3.19
CA PHE A 122 22.90 -2.09 -3.29
C PHE A 122 21.83 -1.06 -3.68
N PHE A 123 20.92 -1.45 -4.58
CA PHE A 123 19.74 -0.68 -4.99
C PHE A 123 18.79 -0.32 -3.83
N ARG A 124 18.41 -1.26 -2.97
CA ARG A 124 17.52 -0.99 -1.82
C ARG A 124 18.21 -0.16 -0.73
N ARG A 125 19.52 -0.34 -0.56
CA ARG A 125 20.35 0.49 0.34
C ARG A 125 20.42 1.93 -0.17
N ILE A 126 20.56 2.13 -1.47
CA ILE A 126 20.48 3.45 -2.12
C ILE A 126 19.07 4.04 -1.94
N LEU A 127 17.99 3.28 -2.18
CA LEU A 127 16.61 3.75 -2.04
C LEU A 127 16.18 4.11 -0.61
N GLY A 128 16.99 3.82 0.41
CA GLY A 128 16.60 4.01 1.82
C GLY A 128 15.32 3.26 2.17
N THR A 129 15.05 2.15 1.48
CA THR A 129 13.83 1.36 1.58
C THR A 129 13.61 0.90 3.01
N ARG A 130 12.37 1.05 3.50
CA ARG A 130 11.98 0.53 4.81
C ARG A 130 11.05 -0.65 4.62
N ASN A 131 11.51 -1.81 5.08
CA ASN A 131 10.68 -3.02 5.18
C ASN A 131 9.54 -2.81 6.19
N PHE A 132 8.67 -3.81 6.29
CA PHE A 132 7.44 -3.73 7.07
C PHE A 132 7.68 -3.33 8.53
N SER A 133 8.62 -3.97 9.24
CA SER A 133 9.00 -3.57 10.61
C SER A 133 9.48 -2.12 10.69
N GLY A 134 10.18 -1.64 9.67
CA GLY A 134 10.68 -0.27 9.59
C GLY A 134 9.55 0.75 9.41
N GLN A 135 8.52 0.42 8.63
CA GLN A 135 7.31 1.24 8.49
C GLN A 135 6.48 1.21 9.78
N ILE A 136 6.29 0.03 10.38
CA ILE A 136 5.61 -0.12 11.67
C ILE A 136 6.33 0.64 12.79
N ASN A 137 7.66 0.59 12.85
CA ASN A 137 8.43 1.36 13.83
C ASN A 137 8.13 2.87 13.77
N GLN A 138 7.70 3.37 12.61
CA GLN A 138 7.36 4.78 12.43
C GLN A 138 5.92 5.04 12.81
N LEU A 139 5.00 4.17 12.40
CA LEU A 139 3.61 4.18 12.82
C LEU A 139 3.51 4.16 14.36
N LEU A 140 4.25 3.26 15.02
CA LEU A 140 4.24 3.11 16.48
C LEU A 140 4.80 4.33 17.22
N ARG A 141 5.62 5.16 16.56
CA ARG A 141 6.18 6.41 17.10
C ARG A 141 5.35 7.64 16.76
N ALA A 142 4.24 7.49 16.04
CA ALA A 142 3.36 8.60 15.71
C ALA A 142 2.81 9.23 17.00
N PRO A 143 2.93 10.57 17.18
CA PRO A 143 2.39 11.25 18.36
C PRO A 143 0.86 11.06 18.48
N ARG A 144 0.16 11.22 17.36
CA ARG A 144 -1.25 10.84 17.18
C ARG A 144 -1.28 9.54 16.39
N PHE A 145 -1.67 8.45 17.05
CA PHE A 145 -1.80 7.16 16.37
C PHE A 145 -2.96 7.22 15.36
N PRO A 146 -2.87 6.63 14.15
CA PRO A 146 -3.93 6.76 13.16
C PRO A 146 -5.23 6.01 13.53
N ASP A 147 -6.36 6.61 13.19
CA ASP A 147 -7.70 6.03 13.33
C ASP A 147 -7.95 4.95 12.26
N LEU A 148 -7.50 5.17 11.01
CA LEU A 148 -7.55 4.18 9.93
C LEU A 148 -6.14 3.83 9.45
N ILE A 149 -5.79 2.55 9.47
CA ILE A 149 -4.50 2.04 9.02
C ILE A 149 -4.74 1.07 7.86
N LEU A 150 -4.27 1.44 6.68
CA LEU A 150 -4.31 0.64 5.48
C LEU A 150 -2.95 -0.04 5.28
N ILE A 151 -2.95 -1.35 5.04
CA ILE A 151 -1.73 -2.12 4.86
C ILE A 151 -1.82 -2.92 3.55
N SER A 152 -0.94 -2.61 2.60
CA SER A 152 -0.81 -3.31 1.31
C SER A 152 0.68 -3.54 1.00
N ILE A 153 1.24 -4.58 1.60
CA ILE A 153 2.67 -4.93 1.50
C ILE A 153 2.86 -6.43 1.35
N GLY A 154 3.81 -6.83 0.51
CA GLY A 154 4.18 -8.24 0.33
C GLY A 154 4.38 -8.65 -1.14
N HIS A 155 4.13 -7.75 -2.09
CA HIS A 155 4.29 -8.04 -3.52
C HIS A 155 5.74 -8.38 -3.89
N ASN A 156 6.71 -7.87 -3.14
CA ASN A 156 8.12 -8.22 -3.32
C ASN A 156 8.49 -9.59 -2.72
N ASN A 157 7.68 -10.12 -1.80
CA ASN A 157 7.93 -11.40 -1.15
C ASN A 157 7.55 -12.60 -2.03
N VAL A 158 6.75 -12.41 -3.09
CA VAL A 158 6.33 -13.49 -4.00
C VAL A 158 7.30 -13.77 -5.16
N ASP A 159 8.47 -13.15 -5.15
CA ASP A 159 9.59 -13.41 -6.08
C ASP A 159 10.29 -14.74 -5.76
N TRP A 160 9.53 -15.83 -5.88
CA TRP A 160 9.92 -17.17 -5.47
C TRP A 160 11.20 -17.69 -6.16
N ALA A 161 11.45 -17.28 -7.40
CA ALA A 161 12.56 -17.75 -8.21
C ALA A 161 13.89 -17.13 -7.79
N TRP A 162 13.86 -16.02 -7.05
CA TRP A 162 15.07 -15.35 -6.58
C TRP A 162 15.91 -16.26 -5.69
N ARG A 163 17.19 -16.45 -6.07
CA ARG A 163 18.14 -17.39 -5.44
C ARG A 163 17.58 -18.80 -5.25
N CYS A 164 16.64 -19.20 -6.10
CA CYS A 164 16.08 -20.55 -6.08
C CYS A 164 17.14 -21.54 -6.61
N PRO A 165 17.49 -22.58 -5.84
CA PRO A 165 18.36 -23.66 -6.32
C PRO A 165 17.79 -24.30 -7.61
N PRO A 166 18.63 -24.72 -8.58
CA PRO A 166 18.15 -25.29 -9.84
C PRO A 166 17.16 -26.45 -9.70
N ASN A 167 17.34 -27.30 -8.68
CA ASN A 167 16.42 -28.40 -8.37
C ASN A 167 15.05 -27.92 -7.87
N GLU A 168 15.00 -26.80 -7.14
CA GLU A 168 13.74 -26.19 -6.66
C GLU A 168 13.03 -25.37 -7.75
N LEU A 169 13.71 -24.97 -8.82
CA LEU A 169 13.05 -24.38 -9.99
C LEU A 169 12.17 -25.38 -10.74
N ILE A 170 12.53 -26.67 -10.69
CA ILE A 170 11.78 -27.75 -11.33
C ILE A 170 10.64 -28.26 -10.43
N VAL A 171 10.89 -28.36 -9.11
CA VAL A 171 9.92 -28.84 -8.11
C VAL A 171 9.78 -27.80 -6.99
N PRO A 172 8.96 -26.75 -7.19
CA PRO A 172 8.93 -25.57 -6.33
C PRO A 172 8.10 -25.74 -5.05
N GLU A 173 7.29 -26.80 -4.93
CA GLU A 173 6.26 -26.97 -3.88
C GLU A 173 6.79 -26.70 -2.47
N ARG A 174 7.92 -27.32 -2.12
CA ARG A 174 8.52 -27.20 -0.78
C ARG A 174 8.92 -25.76 -0.50
N ARG A 175 9.48 -25.08 -1.50
CA ARG A 175 9.91 -23.68 -1.39
C ARG A 175 8.73 -22.74 -1.26
N LEU A 176 7.70 -22.88 -2.10
CA LEU A 176 6.51 -22.02 -2.04
C LEU A 176 5.83 -22.13 -0.66
N ASN A 177 5.70 -23.35 -0.13
CA ASN A 177 5.16 -23.58 1.21
C ASN A 177 6.01 -22.93 2.31
N TYR A 178 7.34 -23.07 2.22
CA TYR A 178 8.27 -22.44 3.17
C TYR A 178 8.15 -20.91 3.14
N GLN A 179 8.21 -20.30 1.96
CA GLN A 179 8.11 -18.84 1.81
C GLN A 179 6.77 -18.31 2.29
N CYS A 180 5.67 -19.02 2.02
CA CYS A 180 4.34 -18.65 2.50
C CYS A 180 4.27 -18.68 4.04
N LYS A 181 4.81 -19.73 4.66
CA LYS A 181 4.84 -19.86 6.13
C LYS A 181 5.69 -18.78 6.79
N GLU A 182 6.90 -18.53 6.26
CA GLU A 182 7.78 -17.48 6.75
C GLU A 182 7.13 -16.09 6.61
N PHE A 183 6.48 -15.83 5.47
CA PHE A 183 5.70 -14.61 5.26
C PHE A 183 4.63 -14.44 6.35
N ARG A 184 3.81 -15.47 6.60
CA ARG A 184 2.75 -15.45 7.62
C ARG A 184 3.32 -15.14 9.01
N GLU A 185 4.39 -15.82 9.42
CA GLU A 185 5.01 -15.63 10.73
C GLU A 185 5.53 -14.21 10.92
N ASN A 186 6.26 -13.70 9.91
CA ASN A 186 6.83 -12.37 9.94
C ASN A 186 5.74 -11.28 9.92
N TYR A 187 4.74 -11.41 9.05
CA TYR A 187 3.61 -10.49 8.99
C TYR A 187 2.83 -10.47 10.30
N GLY A 188 2.50 -11.65 10.84
CA GLY A 188 1.72 -11.78 12.07
C GLY A 188 2.46 -11.24 13.30
N ARG A 189 3.78 -11.38 13.37
CA ARG A 189 4.59 -10.74 14.42
C ARG A 189 4.44 -9.23 14.39
N GLU A 190 4.60 -8.65 13.20
CA GLU A 190 4.55 -7.22 12.96
C GLU A 190 3.14 -6.64 13.17
N LEU A 191 2.10 -7.29 12.64
CA LEU A 191 0.70 -6.89 12.83
C LEU A 191 0.29 -6.87 14.31
N ARG A 192 0.70 -7.87 15.11
CA ARG A 192 0.45 -7.88 16.56
C ARG A 192 1.07 -6.68 17.28
N ARG A 193 2.16 -6.09 16.78
CA ARG A 193 2.74 -4.87 17.36
C ARG A 193 1.82 -3.67 17.16
N VAL A 194 1.23 -3.55 15.96
CA VAL A 194 0.24 -2.51 15.63
C VAL A 194 -0.98 -2.66 16.52
N LEU A 195 -1.54 -3.87 16.62
CA LEU A 195 -2.73 -4.15 17.45
C LEU A 195 -2.48 -3.86 18.94
N ARG A 196 -1.32 -4.24 19.48
CA ARG A 196 -0.94 -3.90 20.87
C ARG A 196 -0.87 -2.40 21.14
N ARG A 197 -0.47 -1.60 20.15
CA ARG A 197 -0.43 -0.14 20.27
C ARG A 197 -1.82 0.47 20.15
N ALA A 198 -2.63 -0.04 19.22
CA ALA A 198 -4.02 0.35 19.02
C ALA A 198 -4.86 0.09 20.29
N GLY A 199 -4.65 -1.04 20.98
CA GLY A 199 -5.35 -1.35 22.23
C GLY A 199 -4.99 -0.47 23.43
N ARG A 200 -4.00 0.42 23.28
CA ARG A 200 -3.67 1.44 24.29
C ARG A 200 -4.30 2.80 23.97
N GLU A 201 -4.90 2.93 22.79
CA GLU A 201 -5.59 4.15 22.40
C GLU A 201 -6.96 4.27 23.04
N ARG A 202 -7.36 5.52 23.30
CA ARG A 202 -8.71 5.84 23.78
C ARG A 202 -9.73 5.98 22.65
N HIS A 203 -9.26 6.16 21.43
CA HIS A 203 -10.09 6.28 20.23
C HIS A 203 -10.20 4.92 19.52
N ARG A 204 -11.15 4.84 18.57
CA ARG A 204 -11.32 3.65 17.73
C ARG A 204 -10.24 3.58 16.66
N VAL A 205 -9.69 2.39 16.44
CA VAL A 205 -8.67 2.13 15.43
C VAL A 205 -9.13 1.01 14.51
N ALA A 206 -9.26 1.30 13.23
CA ALA A 206 -9.50 0.34 12.17
C ALA A 206 -8.20 0.02 11.44
N VAL A 207 -7.90 -1.26 11.27
CA VAL A 207 -6.76 -1.76 10.50
C VAL A 207 -7.31 -2.63 9.37
N VAL A 208 -7.00 -2.25 8.13
CA VAL A 208 -7.40 -3.00 6.93
C VAL A 208 -6.14 -3.56 6.28
N VAL A 209 -6.07 -4.89 6.20
CA VAL A 209 -5.02 -5.64 5.52
C VAL A 209 -5.54 -6.05 4.15
N PHE A 210 -4.97 -5.47 3.10
CA PHE A 210 -5.30 -5.84 1.73
C PHE A 210 -4.50 -7.07 1.30
N GLY A 211 -5.18 -8.01 0.62
CA GLY A 211 -4.50 -9.06 -0.13
C GLY A 211 -3.59 -8.49 -1.22
N LEU A 212 -2.60 -9.28 -1.63
CA LEU A 212 -1.76 -9.00 -2.79
C LEU A 212 -2.62 -8.95 -4.06
N ILE A 213 -2.22 -8.10 -5.01
CA ILE A 213 -2.94 -7.93 -6.27
C ILE A 213 -3.16 -9.26 -7.02
N ASN A 214 -4.17 -9.27 -7.89
CA ASN A 214 -4.43 -10.40 -8.77
C ASN A 214 -3.29 -10.57 -9.79
N PHE A 215 -2.27 -11.38 -9.46
CA PHE A 215 -1.14 -11.61 -10.35
C PHE A 215 -1.53 -12.35 -11.63
N GLU A 216 -2.61 -13.15 -11.62
CA GLU A 216 -3.09 -13.83 -12.83
C GLU A 216 -3.61 -12.83 -13.85
N LEU A 217 -4.51 -11.93 -13.44
CA LEU A 217 -5.01 -10.87 -14.31
C LEU A 217 -3.89 -9.89 -14.67
N TYR A 218 -3.10 -9.45 -13.69
CA TYR A 218 -1.93 -8.60 -13.93
C TYR A 218 -1.01 -9.14 -15.04
N PHE A 219 -0.73 -10.46 -15.03
CA PHE A 219 0.13 -11.05 -16.06
C PHE A 219 -0.51 -11.08 -17.45
N LYS A 220 -1.84 -11.10 -17.57
CA LYS A 220 -2.50 -10.90 -18.88
C LYS A 220 -2.21 -9.49 -19.43
N GLY A 221 -2.28 -8.48 -18.57
CA GLY A 221 -1.92 -7.10 -18.95
C GLY A 221 -0.44 -6.97 -19.29
N ARG A 222 0.42 -7.66 -18.53
CA ARG A 222 1.86 -7.69 -18.77
C ARG A 222 2.24 -8.35 -20.09
N GLU A 223 1.61 -9.47 -20.42
CA GLU A 223 1.81 -10.15 -21.71
C GLU A 223 1.36 -9.28 -22.88
N ALA A 224 0.25 -8.54 -22.73
CA ALA A 224 -0.17 -7.58 -23.73
C ALA A 224 0.87 -6.45 -23.91
N ALA A 225 1.44 -5.91 -22.81
CA ALA A 225 2.53 -4.94 -22.87
C ALA A 225 3.81 -5.52 -23.52
N GLU A 226 4.11 -6.80 -23.29
CA GLU A 226 5.21 -7.52 -23.93
C GLU A 226 5.03 -7.64 -25.44
N ARG A 227 3.83 -8.03 -25.92
CA ARG A 227 3.52 -8.08 -27.36
C ARG A 227 3.57 -6.69 -28.02
N LEU A 228 3.10 -5.66 -27.31
CA LEU A 228 3.21 -4.27 -27.77
C LEU A 228 4.68 -3.82 -27.88
N ARG A 229 5.52 -4.22 -26.92
CA ARG A 229 6.96 -3.96 -26.95
C ARG A 229 7.67 -4.68 -28.09
N GLU A 230 7.32 -5.94 -28.34
CA GLU A 230 7.87 -6.77 -29.43
C GLU A 230 7.57 -6.16 -30.80
N SER A 231 6.35 -5.65 -30.98
CA SER A 231 5.93 -4.98 -32.22
C SER A 231 6.45 -3.55 -32.36
N ASN A 232 6.64 -2.83 -31.24
CA ASN A 232 7.16 -1.47 -31.23
C ASN A 232 8.10 -1.23 -30.04
N THR A 233 9.40 -1.18 -30.34
CA THR A 233 10.47 -0.98 -29.35
C THR A 233 10.57 0.46 -28.80
N SER A 234 9.63 1.35 -29.10
CA SER A 234 9.47 2.63 -28.38
C SER A 234 8.51 2.53 -27.19
N LEU A 235 7.59 1.55 -27.19
CA LEU A 235 6.63 1.32 -26.11
C LEU A 235 7.29 0.56 -24.96
N TYR A 236 6.99 0.89 -23.70
CA TYR A 236 7.56 0.23 -22.51
C TYR A 236 9.10 0.04 -22.56
N PRO A 237 9.88 1.13 -22.74
CA PRO A 237 11.34 1.09 -22.96
C PRO A 237 12.15 0.35 -21.90
N HIS A 238 11.63 0.23 -20.68
CA HIS A 238 12.30 -0.43 -19.57
C HIS A 238 11.62 -1.73 -19.12
N LEU A 239 10.74 -2.31 -19.96
CA LEU A 239 9.99 -3.52 -19.63
C LEU A 239 10.88 -4.66 -19.12
N GLU A 240 11.96 -4.96 -19.84
CA GLU A 240 12.88 -6.05 -19.53
C GLU A 240 13.70 -5.80 -18.25
N THR A 241 13.79 -4.54 -17.81
CA THR A 241 14.51 -4.19 -16.58
C THR A 241 13.87 -4.87 -15.38
N THR A 242 12.55 -5.11 -15.41
CA THR A 242 11.81 -5.84 -14.36
C THR A 242 12.40 -7.22 -14.10
N TYR A 243 12.83 -7.95 -15.13
CA TYR A 243 13.40 -9.29 -14.98
C TYR A 243 14.70 -9.33 -14.18
N LYS A 244 15.44 -8.21 -14.16
CA LYS A 244 16.66 -8.07 -13.34
C LYS A 244 16.34 -7.89 -11.85
N TYR A 245 15.14 -7.41 -11.53
CA TYR A 245 14.74 -7.08 -10.16
C TYR A 245 13.80 -8.10 -9.54
N LEU A 246 12.92 -8.72 -10.35
CA LEU A 246 11.99 -9.77 -9.95
C LEU A 246 12.12 -10.92 -10.95
N LEU A 247 12.88 -11.94 -10.57
CA LEU A 247 13.15 -13.07 -11.46
C LEU A 247 11.86 -13.82 -11.78
N SER A 248 10.96 -13.95 -10.81
CA SER A 248 9.66 -14.64 -10.97
C SER A 248 8.71 -13.99 -11.98
N PHE A 249 9.03 -12.81 -12.49
CA PHE A 249 8.24 -12.18 -13.56
C PHE A 249 8.49 -12.80 -14.93
N HIS A 250 9.59 -13.55 -15.11
CA HIS A 250 9.82 -14.29 -16.35
C HIS A 250 8.64 -15.23 -16.64
N PRO A 251 8.19 -15.35 -17.91
CA PRO A 251 7.05 -16.19 -18.30
C PRO A 251 7.12 -17.62 -17.73
N ALA A 252 8.31 -18.23 -17.72
CA ALA A 252 8.54 -19.57 -17.19
C ALA A 252 8.21 -19.72 -15.68
N TYR A 253 8.17 -18.62 -14.92
CA TYR A 253 8.00 -18.64 -13.46
C TYR A 253 6.69 -18.03 -12.98
N ARG A 254 5.91 -17.38 -13.86
CA ARG A 254 4.67 -16.67 -13.51
C ARG A 254 3.65 -17.56 -12.83
N ARG A 255 3.45 -18.78 -13.33
CA ARG A 255 2.47 -19.73 -12.76
C ARG A 255 2.70 -19.98 -11.27
N ASN A 256 3.95 -20.13 -10.87
CA ASN A 256 4.29 -20.37 -9.46
C ASN A 256 4.26 -19.08 -8.63
N LEU A 257 4.49 -17.92 -9.24
CA LEU A 257 4.26 -16.63 -8.57
C LEU A 257 2.76 -16.44 -8.27
N VAL A 258 1.90 -16.71 -9.26
CA VAL A 258 0.43 -16.64 -9.09
C VAL A 258 0.00 -17.58 -7.97
N ARG A 259 0.48 -18.84 -7.98
CA ARG A 259 0.21 -19.82 -6.93
C ARG A 259 0.67 -19.32 -5.54
N LEU A 260 1.88 -18.79 -5.42
CA LEU A 260 2.39 -18.27 -4.15
C LEU A 260 1.60 -17.06 -3.66
N ALA A 261 1.21 -16.14 -4.55
CA ALA A 261 0.38 -15.00 -4.19
C ALA A 261 -0.99 -15.44 -3.66
N SER A 262 -1.64 -16.43 -4.29
CA SER A 262 -2.88 -17.02 -3.77
C SER A 262 -2.69 -17.64 -2.39
N MET A 263 -1.62 -18.42 -2.18
CA MET A 263 -1.31 -19.01 -0.87
C MET A 263 -1.10 -17.93 0.19
N VAL A 264 -0.36 -16.87 -0.13
CA VAL A 264 -0.11 -15.73 0.76
C VAL A 264 -1.41 -14.99 1.11
N ASN A 265 -2.30 -14.77 0.14
CA ASN A 265 -3.60 -14.14 0.39
C ASN A 265 -4.46 -14.96 1.34
N GLU A 266 -4.46 -16.29 1.22
CA GLU A 266 -5.16 -17.16 2.15
C GLU A 266 -4.56 -17.16 3.55
N GLU A 267 -3.23 -17.10 3.66
CA GLU A 267 -2.57 -16.96 4.94
C GLU A 267 -2.87 -15.60 5.59
N LEU A 268 -2.89 -14.51 4.82
CA LEU A 268 -3.28 -13.18 5.29
C LEU A 268 -4.71 -13.18 5.81
N ARG A 269 -5.66 -13.70 5.03
CA ARG A 269 -7.08 -13.79 5.39
C ARG A 269 -7.25 -14.59 6.69
N THR A 270 -6.72 -15.80 6.73
CA THR A 270 -6.82 -16.70 7.90
C THR A 270 -6.19 -16.07 9.14
N MET A 271 -5.00 -15.48 9.01
CA MET A 271 -4.32 -14.81 10.11
C MET A 271 -5.13 -13.63 10.65
N VAL A 272 -5.69 -12.80 9.76
CA VAL A 272 -6.50 -11.65 10.15
C VAL A 272 -7.78 -12.08 10.83
N GLU A 273 -8.50 -13.07 10.29
CA GLU A 273 -9.71 -13.63 10.90
C GLU A 273 -9.43 -14.23 12.29
N GLN A 274 -8.30 -14.91 12.47
CA GLN A 274 -7.86 -15.42 13.77
C GLN A 274 -7.59 -14.29 14.75
N LEU A 275 -6.78 -13.30 14.37
CA LEU A 275 -6.45 -12.17 15.23
C LEU A 275 -7.70 -11.35 15.57
N GLN A 276 -8.59 -11.07 14.62
CA GLN A 276 -9.80 -10.29 14.85
C GLN A 276 -10.73 -10.94 15.90
N ARG A 277 -10.79 -12.28 15.97
CA ARG A 277 -11.56 -12.98 17.02
C ARG A 277 -11.00 -12.79 18.43
N GLU A 278 -9.72 -12.46 18.53
CA GLU A 278 -9.05 -12.15 19.81
C GLU A 278 -9.21 -10.68 20.20
N LEU A 279 -9.73 -9.83 19.32
CA LEU A 279 -9.91 -8.39 19.55
C LEU A 279 -11.33 -8.07 20.02
N SER A 280 -11.45 -7.03 20.84
CA SER A 280 -12.73 -6.46 21.25
C SER A 280 -12.58 -4.96 21.55
N GLY A 281 -13.71 -4.27 21.71
CA GLY A 281 -13.72 -2.87 22.12
C GLY A 281 -13.35 -1.91 20.98
N ASN A 282 -12.25 -1.18 21.15
CA ASN A 282 -11.90 -0.04 20.31
C ASN A 282 -11.09 -0.39 19.05
N ILE A 283 -10.88 -1.67 18.74
CA ILE A 283 -10.08 -2.10 17.58
C ILE A 283 -10.93 -2.91 16.61
N GLN A 284 -10.82 -2.59 15.32
CA GLN A 284 -11.31 -3.43 14.23
C GLN A 284 -10.13 -3.81 13.33
N LEU A 285 -9.93 -5.10 13.09
CA LEU A 285 -9.00 -5.64 12.12
C LEU A 285 -9.82 -6.36 11.03
N ARG A 286 -9.59 -5.99 9.77
CA ARG A 286 -10.25 -6.60 8.61
C ARG A 286 -9.25 -7.02 7.56
N TYR A 287 -9.55 -8.14 6.92
CA TYR A 287 -8.93 -8.53 5.67
C TYR A 287 -9.81 -8.03 4.53
N SER A 288 -9.19 -7.54 3.48
CA SER A 288 -9.85 -7.07 2.26
C SER A 288 -9.21 -7.76 1.06
N ASP A 289 -10.03 -8.44 0.25
CA ASP A 289 -9.62 -9.02 -1.03
C ASP A 289 -9.77 -8.03 -2.19
N ALA A 290 -10.14 -6.76 -1.92
CA ALA A 290 -10.44 -5.78 -2.96
C ALA A 290 -9.30 -5.59 -3.97
N LEU A 291 -8.04 -5.59 -3.52
CA LEU A 291 -6.89 -5.52 -4.44
C LEU A 291 -6.61 -6.87 -5.12
N ALA A 292 -6.90 -7.98 -4.45
CA ALA A 292 -6.72 -9.33 -4.97
C ALA A 292 -7.79 -9.71 -6.03
N THR A 293 -8.89 -8.96 -6.11
CA THR A 293 -9.97 -9.13 -7.10
C THR A 293 -10.01 -8.02 -8.14
N ALA A 294 -9.24 -6.94 -7.97
CA ALA A 294 -9.13 -5.85 -8.93
C ALA A 294 -8.60 -6.35 -10.30
N ASP A 295 -9.26 -5.92 -11.37
CA ASP A 295 -8.88 -6.30 -12.73
C ASP A 295 -7.75 -5.41 -13.28
N LEU A 296 -6.55 -5.98 -13.35
CA LEU A 296 -5.35 -5.37 -13.93
C LEU A 296 -4.96 -6.02 -15.27
N SER A 297 -5.91 -6.63 -15.99
CA SER A 297 -5.65 -7.44 -17.20
C SER A 297 -5.31 -6.69 -18.48
N ARG A 298 -5.31 -5.35 -18.44
CA ARG A 298 -5.08 -4.51 -19.62
C ARG A 298 -3.72 -3.81 -19.56
N ALA A 299 -3.04 -3.71 -20.70
CA ALA A 299 -1.68 -3.16 -20.77
C ALA A 299 -1.62 -1.67 -20.36
N GLU A 300 -2.68 -0.90 -20.62
CA GLU A 300 -2.80 0.52 -20.26
C GLU A 300 -2.89 0.76 -18.76
N LEU A 301 -3.21 -0.27 -17.97
CA LEU A 301 -3.20 -0.22 -16.51
C LEU A 301 -1.76 -0.32 -15.95
N LEU A 302 -0.79 -0.66 -16.80
CA LEU A 302 0.62 -0.74 -16.46
C LEU A 302 1.34 0.53 -16.92
N HIS A 303 2.36 0.93 -16.17
CA HIS A 303 3.08 2.17 -16.42
C HIS A 303 3.76 2.09 -17.79
N PRO A 304 3.60 3.10 -18.68
CA PRO A 304 4.07 3.04 -20.07
C PRO A 304 5.59 3.00 -20.23
N ILE A 305 6.34 3.06 -19.12
CA ILE A 305 7.81 3.07 -19.12
C ILE A 305 8.37 1.68 -18.81
N ASP A 306 7.93 1.04 -17.73
CA ASP A 306 8.46 -0.26 -17.29
C ASP A 306 7.47 -1.42 -17.45
N GLY A 307 6.21 -1.13 -17.82
CA GLY A 307 5.14 -2.11 -17.92
C GLY A 307 4.95 -2.91 -16.63
N TRP A 308 5.41 -2.39 -15.48
CA TRP A 308 5.43 -3.11 -14.22
C TRP A 308 4.55 -2.41 -13.20
N HIS A 309 4.88 -1.17 -12.85
CA HIS A 309 4.11 -0.41 -11.87
C HIS A 309 2.74 -0.03 -12.44
N ALA A 310 1.79 0.35 -11.59
CA ALA A 310 0.50 0.83 -12.07
C ALA A 310 0.66 2.15 -12.84
N SER A 311 -0.10 2.30 -13.92
CA SER A 311 -0.31 3.61 -14.55
C SER A 311 -1.27 4.46 -13.70
N VAL A 312 -1.58 5.67 -14.17
CA VAL A 312 -2.67 6.48 -13.56
C VAL A 312 -3.98 5.70 -13.54
N GLU A 313 -4.34 5.04 -14.65
CA GLU A 313 -5.56 4.24 -14.71
C GLU A 313 -5.47 2.97 -13.85
N GLY A 314 -4.30 2.34 -13.77
CA GLY A 314 -4.07 1.25 -12.82
C GLY A 314 -4.31 1.69 -11.38
N HIS A 315 -3.82 2.88 -11.00
CA HIS A 315 -4.08 3.45 -9.68
C HIS A 315 -5.56 3.81 -9.46
N ASN A 316 -6.29 4.27 -10.48
CA ASN A 316 -7.73 4.52 -10.38
C ASN A 316 -8.52 3.24 -10.08
N VAL A 317 -8.18 2.13 -10.76
CA VAL A 317 -8.79 0.82 -10.51
C VAL A 317 -8.53 0.37 -9.07
N LEU A 318 -7.27 0.43 -8.63
CA LEU A 318 -6.89 0.05 -7.26
C LEU A 318 -7.57 0.93 -6.20
N ALA A 319 -7.64 2.25 -6.44
CA ALA A 319 -8.27 3.20 -5.53
C ALA A 319 -9.77 2.95 -5.40
N GLN A 320 -10.46 2.70 -6.51
CA GLN A 320 -11.89 2.38 -6.51
C GLN A 320 -12.14 1.07 -5.76
N ALA A 321 -11.38 0.03 -6.06
CA ALA A 321 -11.52 -1.27 -5.40
C ALA A 321 -11.31 -1.13 -3.88
N ALA A 322 -10.18 -0.55 -3.46
CA ALA A 322 -9.87 -0.35 -2.06
C ALA A 322 -10.95 0.48 -1.33
N PHE A 323 -11.36 1.62 -1.89
CA PHE A 323 -12.33 2.51 -1.26
C PHE A 323 -13.71 1.85 -1.09
N SER A 324 -14.12 1.06 -2.09
CA SER A 324 -15.44 0.41 -2.07
C SER A 324 -15.60 -0.57 -0.90
N ASP A 325 -14.49 -1.16 -0.41
CA ASP A 325 -14.50 -2.10 0.71
C ASP A 325 -14.22 -1.44 2.08
N LEU A 326 -14.01 -0.12 2.13
CA LEU A 326 -13.77 0.60 3.39
C LEU A 326 -15.03 0.86 4.20
N GLY A 327 -16.23 0.67 3.65
CA GLY A 327 -17.51 1.07 4.28
C GLY A 327 -17.64 0.67 5.75
N ALA A 328 -17.49 -0.63 6.07
CA ALA A 328 -17.60 -1.11 7.45
C ALA A 328 -16.51 -0.60 8.39
N SER A 329 -15.35 -0.19 7.86
CA SER A 329 -14.28 0.41 8.65
C SER A 329 -14.51 1.90 8.88
N LEU A 330 -15.06 2.61 7.90
CA LEU A 330 -15.46 4.01 8.08
C LEU A 330 -16.61 4.12 9.08
N GLU A 331 -17.62 3.25 8.96
CA GLU A 331 -18.73 3.17 9.92
C GLU A 331 -18.23 2.88 11.34
N PHE A 332 -17.32 1.91 11.49
CA PHE A 332 -16.71 1.62 12.79
C PHE A 332 -16.02 2.86 13.39
N LEU A 333 -15.39 3.69 12.58
CA LEU A 333 -14.75 4.93 13.01
C LEU A 333 -15.73 6.10 13.20
N GLY A 334 -17.01 5.94 12.89
CA GLY A 334 -17.99 7.03 12.91
C GLY A 334 -17.78 8.06 11.80
N ILE A 335 -17.17 7.65 10.69
CA ILE A 335 -16.99 8.45 9.48
C ILE A 335 -18.12 8.07 8.51
N GLN A 336 -19.06 8.99 8.28
CA GLN A 336 -20.23 8.80 7.42
C GLN A 336 -20.28 9.86 6.32
#